data_AF-A0A938BCD8-F1
#
_entry.id   AF-A0A938BCD8-F1
#
_cell.length_a   1.000
_cell.length_b   1.000
_cell.length_c   1.000
_cell.angle_alpha   90.00
_cell.angle_beta   90.00
_cell.angle_gamma   90.00
#
_symmetry.space_group_name_H-M   'P 1'
#
loop_
_entity.id
_entity.type
_entity.pdbx_description
1 polymer ?
#
loop_
_entity_poly.entity_id
_entity_poly.type
_entity_poly.pdbx_seq_one_letter_code
_entity_poly.pdbx_strand_id
1 'polypeptide(L)'
;AKKIYPRAEIILPSSINQNVRKFITLHEDALPSLRDSREINLDFTDRVIIIDTKIPSRLGAVKDLLNSKKIEIIIYDHHQKSKEDFEYGIDNTQNVGATTTILVEEIKKRKIKLTPFEATLFCLGIYEDTGSFTYPNTSHRDLNAATFLKKQGASLVVVSKFLNLSLTDEQHALLENLITNSKKIIVNEKEIILSSAETDKFIEGLSVLTRKLAQIEDMDIVFCWVKMRDKIYVVARSDDIEVNVSKVLDVIGGGGHSQASSAVIKDLSFEEIEKKIKSSLFRNIKKPFVAKDIMSYPIRVVSEDESIYKVNELLKRYGHSGIPIVDSKNNLAGIITRKDIDRAIKHGLSHAPVKGFKSRGIVTTSPNTTIQEIQKLMVENGIGRIPIVQKGEIIGIVTRKDILRFLHGRNYLKYPEKVKGKKKYDYTVGQIIERINSLFPKKIIKILEIVSIISRELKNRAYLVGGIVRDLLLGIPNLDIDIVVEGDGIIFAKRLAEILKARVDCHEKFKTAVLVLEDGKHIDIASARVEYYEKPAALPDVEPGNIRQDLARRDFTINTLALSLNRNNFGEILDFFGGRKDLALKRIKVLHKMSFIEDPTRIFRAVRFEQRLGFKIDSQTE
;
A
#
# COMPACT_ATOMS: atom_id res chain seq x y z
N ALA A 1 30.54 16.92 6.06
CA ALA A 1 30.69 18.20 5.34
C ALA A 1 32.16 18.65 5.15
N LYS A 2 32.97 18.78 6.22
CA LYS A 2 34.36 19.29 6.15
C LYS A 2 35.26 18.66 5.08
N LYS A 3 35.09 17.37 4.78
CA LYS A 3 35.80 16.72 3.64
C LYS A 3 35.49 17.32 2.27
N ILE A 4 34.24 17.75 2.07
CA ILE A 4 33.76 18.37 0.83
C ILE A 4 34.14 19.87 0.80
N TYR A 5 34.20 20.49 1.99
CA TYR A 5 34.52 21.90 2.20
C TYR A 5 35.71 22.04 3.18
N PRO A 6 36.97 21.94 2.71
CA PRO A 6 38.14 21.82 3.58
C PRO A 6 38.37 22.98 4.55
N ARG A 7 37.91 24.19 4.20
CA ARG A 7 37.98 25.40 5.04
C ARG A 7 36.87 25.47 6.10
N ALA A 8 35.93 24.53 6.12
CA ALA A 8 34.85 24.53 7.08
C ALA A 8 35.36 24.17 8.48
N GLU A 9 34.89 24.93 9.47
CA GLU A 9 35.00 24.59 10.89
C GLU A 9 33.76 23.83 11.33
N ILE A 10 33.92 22.90 12.28
CA ILE A 10 32.83 22.06 12.76
C ILE A 10 32.34 22.62 14.09
N ILE A 11 31.08 23.01 14.12
CA ILE A 11 30.38 23.48 15.31
C ILE A 11 29.55 22.31 15.85
N LEU A 12 29.74 21.98 17.13
CA LEU A 12 28.89 21.00 17.80
C LEU A 12 27.59 21.66 18.28
N PRO A 13 26.46 20.93 18.28
CA PRO A 13 25.24 21.41 18.91
C PRO A 13 25.42 21.56 20.42
N SER A 14 24.58 22.40 21.06
CA SER A 14 24.64 22.68 22.49
C SER A 14 24.44 21.46 23.39
N SER A 15 23.83 20.40 22.85
CA SER A 15 23.73 19.10 23.51
C SER A 15 24.09 17.99 22.53
N ILE A 16 24.94 17.07 22.99
CA ILE A 16 25.33 15.87 22.26
C ILE A 16 24.94 14.62 23.05
N ASN A 17 24.44 13.61 22.34
CA ASN A 17 24.11 12.30 22.90
C ASN A 17 25.36 11.67 23.56
N GLN A 18 25.17 10.90 24.63
CA GLN A 18 26.20 10.15 25.32
C GLN A 18 27.09 9.31 24.38
N ASN A 19 26.53 8.68 23.35
CA ASN A 19 27.28 7.90 22.36
C ASN A 19 28.27 8.76 21.59
N VAL A 20 27.81 9.93 21.13
CA VAL A 20 28.63 10.89 20.41
C VAL A 20 29.73 11.44 21.32
N ARG A 21 29.39 11.77 22.58
CA ARG A 21 30.37 12.23 23.58
C ARG A 21 31.45 11.19 23.82
N LYS A 22 31.06 9.94 24.08
CA LYS A 22 31.99 8.82 24.28
C LYS A 22 32.86 8.57 23.05
N PHE A 23 32.29 8.66 21.85
CA PHE A 23 33.03 8.51 20.61
C PHE A 23 34.07 9.62 20.44
N ILE A 24 33.69 10.89 20.68
CA ILE A 24 34.58 12.04 20.60
C ILE A 24 35.73 11.90 21.60
N THR A 25 35.44 11.62 22.87
CA THR A 25 36.46 11.47 23.92
C THR A 25 37.47 10.37 23.61
N LEU A 26 37.03 9.24 23.03
CA LEU A 26 37.92 8.13 22.70
C LEU A 26 38.77 8.36 21.43
N HIS A 27 38.41 9.33 20.59
CA HIS A 27 39.04 9.55 19.28
C HIS A 27 39.40 11.02 19.04
N GLU A 28 39.60 11.79 20.11
CA GLU A 28 39.83 13.24 20.04
C GLU A 28 41.00 13.58 19.10
N ASP A 29 42.12 12.88 19.22
CA ASP A 29 43.32 13.07 18.39
C ASP A 29 43.12 12.76 16.90
N ALA A 30 42.13 11.94 16.57
CA ALA A 30 41.82 11.53 15.19
C ALA A 30 40.74 12.40 14.54
N LEU A 31 40.04 13.21 15.32
CA LEU A 31 38.97 14.08 14.84
C LEU A 31 39.54 15.45 14.43
N PRO A 32 38.98 16.08 13.38
CA PRO A 32 39.28 17.48 13.10
C PRO A 32 38.82 18.37 14.26
N SER A 33 39.47 19.52 14.43
CA SER A 33 39.11 20.49 15.50
C SER A 33 37.61 20.76 15.52
N LEU A 34 37.00 20.46 16.68
CA LEU A 34 35.59 20.70 17.01
C LEU A 34 35.53 21.96 17.86
N ARG A 35 34.67 22.92 17.49
CA ARG A 35 34.55 24.23 18.14
C ARG A 35 33.20 24.35 18.86
N ASP A 36 33.21 25.03 20.00
CA ASP A 36 31.98 25.54 20.61
C ASP A 36 31.48 26.74 19.79
N SER A 37 30.16 26.92 19.68
CA SER A 37 29.58 28.06 18.95
C SER A 37 30.03 29.42 19.48
N ARG A 38 30.45 29.51 20.75
CA ARG A 38 30.96 30.74 21.40
C ARG A 38 32.39 31.08 21.00
N GLU A 39 33.14 30.13 20.45
CA GLU A 39 34.55 30.32 20.06
C GLU A 39 34.70 30.87 18.62
N ILE A 40 33.60 30.96 17.87
CA ILE A 40 33.63 31.32 16.46
C ILE A 40 33.19 32.77 16.31
N ASN A 41 34.03 33.57 15.67
CA ASN A 41 33.65 34.90 15.24
C ASN A 41 32.75 34.79 14.00
N LEU A 42 31.46 34.98 14.22
CA LEU A 42 30.44 34.85 13.19
C LEU A 42 30.43 36.01 12.19
N ASP A 43 31.08 37.15 12.49
CA ASP A 43 31.08 38.36 11.65
C ASP A 43 31.84 38.18 10.33
N PHE A 44 32.78 37.23 10.26
CA PHE A 44 33.57 36.92 9.06
C PHE A 44 33.04 35.70 8.28
N THR A 45 31.81 35.26 8.56
CA THR A 45 31.25 34.04 7.97
C THR A 45 30.49 34.34 6.67
N ASP A 46 31.06 33.98 5.53
CA ASP A 46 30.41 34.14 4.22
C ASP A 46 29.49 32.97 3.84
N ARG A 47 29.67 31.80 4.48
CA ARG A 47 28.94 30.56 4.17
C ARG A 47 28.66 29.70 5.40
N VAL A 48 27.45 29.18 5.50
CA VAL A 48 27.01 28.23 6.53
C VAL A 48 26.56 26.91 5.88
N ILE A 49 27.06 25.79 6.39
CA ILE A 49 26.71 24.44 5.92
C ILE A 49 25.96 23.71 7.02
N ILE A 50 24.66 23.47 6.80
CA ILE A 50 23.75 22.86 7.76
C ILE A 50 23.59 21.38 7.42
N ILE A 51 23.76 20.52 8.42
CA ILE A 51 23.74 19.06 8.27
C ILE A 51 22.65 18.49 9.17
N ASP A 52 21.82 17.62 8.61
CA ASP A 52 20.85 16.76 9.31
C ASP A 52 19.70 17.50 10.01
N THR A 53 19.41 18.73 9.59
CA THR A 53 18.22 19.45 10.03
C THR A 53 17.87 20.63 9.11
N LYS A 54 16.58 20.97 9.09
CA LYS A 54 16.04 22.23 8.55
C LYS A 54 15.33 23.08 9.59
N ILE A 55 15.37 22.70 10.86
CA ILE A 55 14.60 23.37 11.90
C ILE A 55 15.48 24.44 12.56
N PRO A 56 15.18 25.75 12.44
CA PRO A 56 16.02 26.81 12.98
C PRO A 56 16.30 26.72 14.48
N SER A 57 15.35 26.21 15.26
CA SER A 57 15.50 26.04 16.71
C SER A 57 16.58 25.03 17.09
N ARG A 58 16.97 24.12 16.19
CA ARG A 58 18.04 23.13 16.41
C ARG A 58 19.45 23.66 16.12
N LEU A 59 19.57 24.87 15.57
CA LEU A 59 20.85 25.44 15.12
C LEU A 59 21.56 26.29 16.20
N GLY A 60 20.98 26.43 17.39
CA GLY A 60 21.59 27.18 18.49
C GLY A 60 21.92 28.62 18.09
N ALA A 61 23.13 29.09 18.43
CA ALA A 61 23.60 30.45 18.12
C ALA A 61 23.72 30.73 16.61
N VAL A 62 23.81 29.69 15.76
CA VAL A 62 23.87 29.86 14.30
C VAL A 62 22.51 30.32 13.73
N LYS A 63 21.42 30.14 14.49
CA LYS A 63 20.08 30.60 14.10
C LYS A 63 20.06 32.11 13.80
N ASP A 64 20.80 32.91 14.57
CA ASP A 64 20.76 34.36 14.46
C ASP A 64 21.43 34.86 13.17
N LEU A 65 22.38 34.09 12.62
CA LEU A 65 23.00 34.34 11.32
C LEU A 65 22.08 34.07 10.14
N LEU A 66 21.06 33.23 10.30
CA LEU A 66 20.11 32.93 9.22
C LEU A 66 19.30 34.18 8.83
N ASN A 67 19.20 35.16 9.75
CA ASN A 67 18.44 36.40 9.56
C ASN A 67 19.30 37.60 9.13
N SER A 68 20.63 37.46 8.99
CA SER A 68 21.55 38.56 8.64
C SER A 68 21.90 38.62 7.14
N LYS A 69 22.51 39.72 6.67
CA LYS A 69 22.74 40.03 5.24
C LYS A 69 23.61 38.97 4.52
N LYS A 70 23.15 38.53 3.34
CA LYS A 70 23.84 37.76 2.26
C LYS A 70 24.92 36.75 2.72
N ILE A 71 24.55 35.79 3.56
CA ILE A 71 25.35 34.59 3.83
C ILE A 71 24.88 33.46 2.92
N GLU A 72 25.79 32.71 2.29
CA GLU A 72 25.43 31.53 1.50
C GLU A 72 25.09 30.35 2.43
N ILE A 73 23.89 29.80 2.29
CA ILE A 73 23.43 28.67 3.11
C ILE A 73 23.36 27.41 2.24
N ILE A 74 23.98 26.33 2.70
CA ILE A 74 23.93 25.02 2.05
C ILE A 74 23.38 23.99 3.04
N ILE A 75 22.34 23.27 2.64
CA ILE A 75 21.65 22.30 3.49
C ILE A 75 21.87 20.89 2.94
N TYR A 76 22.18 19.95 3.81
CA TYR A 76 22.09 18.51 3.56
C TYR A 76 21.19 17.88 4.62
N ASP A 77 20.07 17.29 4.20
CA ASP A 77 19.11 16.66 5.09
C ASP A 77 18.43 15.47 4.40
N HIS A 78 17.78 14.60 5.16
CA HIS A 78 17.01 13.46 4.66
C HIS A 78 15.57 13.42 5.17
N HIS A 79 15.19 14.34 6.07
CA HIS A 79 13.85 14.44 6.62
C HIS A 79 12.82 14.96 5.59
N GLN A 80 11.55 14.61 5.79
CA GLN A 80 10.44 15.15 5.01
C GLN A 80 10.22 16.63 5.35
N LYS A 81 9.74 17.41 4.36
CA LYS A 81 9.47 18.84 4.54
C LYS A 81 8.49 19.07 5.70
N SER A 82 8.90 19.88 6.68
CA SER A 82 8.08 20.35 7.79
C SER A 82 7.59 21.78 7.57
N LYS A 83 6.57 22.20 8.32
CA LYS A 83 6.14 23.61 8.38
C LYS A 83 7.13 24.51 9.11
N GLU A 84 8.02 23.92 9.91
CA GLU A 84 9.06 24.62 10.68
C GLU A 84 10.36 24.81 9.89
N ASP A 85 10.43 24.28 8.67
CA ASP A 85 11.62 24.38 7.82
C ASP A 85 11.83 25.83 7.37
N PHE A 86 13.07 26.32 7.41
CA PHE A 86 13.40 27.58 6.74
C PHE A 86 13.54 27.37 5.22
N GLU A 87 13.16 28.37 4.42
CA GLU A 87 12.93 28.21 2.96
C GLU A 87 14.01 28.83 2.05
N TYR A 88 15.19 29.16 2.57
CA TYR A 88 16.25 29.83 1.81
C TYR A 88 17.59 29.09 1.89
N GLY A 89 18.37 29.15 0.79
CA GLY A 89 19.65 28.45 0.62
C GLY A 89 19.64 27.38 -0.48
N ILE A 90 20.79 26.74 -0.68
CA ILE A 90 20.96 25.58 -1.58
C ILE A 90 20.58 24.32 -0.81
N ASP A 91 19.38 23.81 -1.09
CA ASP A 91 18.82 22.64 -0.42
C ASP A 91 19.16 21.33 -1.17
N ASN A 92 20.02 20.50 -0.59
CA ASN A 92 20.42 19.19 -1.12
C ASN A 92 19.67 18.03 -0.45
N THR A 93 18.46 18.27 0.05
CA THR A 93 17.68 17.25 0.73
C THR A 93 17.25 16.13 -0.21
N GLN A 94 17.43 14.89 0.23
CA GLN A 94 17.09 13.72 -0.58
C GLN A 94 16.42 12.63 0.24
N ASN A 95 15.54 11.87 -0.40
CA ASN A 95 14.88 10.74 0.21
C ASN A 95 15.84 9.53 0.31
N VAL A 96 16.57 9.45 1.42
CA VAL A 96 17.51 8.37 1.78
C VAL A 96 17.40 8.06 3.28
N GLY A 97 17.94 6.92 3.70
CA GLY A 97 17.91 6.50 5.09
C GLY A 97 18.74 7.38 6.03
N ALA A 98 19.83 7.98 5.54
CA ALA A 98 20.73 8.82 6.35
C ALA A 98 21.25 10.05 5.57
N THR A 99 21.36 11.21 6.23
CA THR A 99 22.04 12.40 5.65
C THR A 99 23.49 12.07 5.25
N THR A 100 24.14 11.18 6.00
CA THR A 100 25.50 10.71 5.71
C THR A 100 25.61 10.06 4.33
N THR A 101 24.56 9.37 3.85
CA THR A 101 24.53 8.78 2.50
C THR A 101 24.72 9.83 1.41
N ILE A 102 24.06 10.99 1.53
CA ILE A 102 24.16 12.10 0.58
C ILE A 102 25.60 12.63 0.52
N LEU A 103 26.22 12.82 1.68
CA LEU A 103 27.60 13.31 1.78
C LEU A 103 28.62 12.31 1.23
N VAL A 104 28.41 11.01 1.48
CA VAL A 104 29.29 9.94 0.98
C VAL A 104 29.23 9.82 -0.53
N GLU A 105 28.05 9.97 -1.12
CA GLU A 105 27.92 10.00 -2.57
C GLU A 105 28.65 11.19 -3.20
N GLU A 106 28.60 12.36 -2.57
CA GLU A 106 29.33 13.54 -3.04
C GLU A 106 30.86 13.37 -2.89
N ILE A 107 31.31 12.78 -1.78
CA ILE A 107 32.72 12.37 -1.58
C ILE A 107 33.17 11.43 -2.69
N LYS A 108 32.36 10.41 -3.01
CA LYS A 108 32.65 9.44 -4.07
C LYS A 108 32.68 10.10 -5.44
N LYS A 109 31.72 10.99 -5.74
CA LYS A 109 31.64 11.74 -7.00
C LYS A 109 32.87 12.63 -7.21
N ARG A 110 33.34 13.28 -6.15
CA ARG A 110 34.56 14.11 -6.16
C ARG A 110 35.87 13.33 -6.01
N LYS A 111 35.81 12.00 -5.89
CA LYS A 111 36.97 11.11 -5.69
C LYS A 111 37.84 11.52 -4.49
N ILE A 112 37.23 12.03 -3.42
CA ILE A 112 37.94 12.42 -2.20
C ILE A 112 38.36 11.15 -1.45
N LYS A 113 39.64 11.05 -1.09
CA LYS A 113 40.17 9.91 -0.33
C LYS A 113 39.70 9.95 1.13
N LEU A 114 39.36 8.78 1.67
CA LEU A 114 38.99 8.59 3.06
C LEU A 114 40.03 7.73 3.76
N THR A 115 40.33 8.05 5.02
CA THR A 115 41.04 7.12 5.91
C THR A 115 40.07 6.03 6.39
N PRO A 116 40.57 4.86 6.84
CA PRO A 116 39.73 3.83 7.45
C PRO A 116 38.92 4.34 8.66
N PHE A 117 39.49 5.26 9.44
CA PHE A 117 38.81 5.91 10.56
C PHE A 117 37.61 6.75 10.08
N GLU A 118 37.81 7.63 9.09
CA GLU A 118 36.74 8.46 8.53
C GLU A 118 35.66 7.60 7.87
N ALA A 119 36.07 6.55 7.15
CA ALA A 119 35.15 5.60 6.56
C ALA A 119 34.31 4.90 7.63
N THR A 120 34.90 4.55 8.77
CA THR A 120 34.21 3.97 9.92
C THR A 120 33.22 4.95 10.54
N LEU A 121 33.61 6.21 10.75
CA LEU A 121 32.74 7.25 11.29
C LEU A 121 31.51 7.51 10.40
N PHE A 122 31.71 7.61 9.08
CA PHE A 122 30.57 7.77 8.16
C PHE A 122 29.71 6.51 8.10
N CYS A 123 30.30 5.32 8.24
CA CYS A 123 29.55 4.07 8.29
C CYS A 123 28.68 4.01 9.53
N LEU A 124 29.18 4.49 10.68
CA LEU A 124 28.41 4.57 11.93
C LEU A 124 27.15 5.42 11.76
N GLY A 125 27.25 6.60 11.13
CA GLY A 125 26.09 7.45 10.87
C GLY A 125 25.03 6.78 9.98
N ILE A 126 25.45 6.07 8.93
CA ILE A 126 24.51 5.33 8.08
C ILE A 126 23.83 4.20 8.85
N TYR A 127 24.58 3.44 9.64
CA TYR A 127 24.01 2.32 10.39
C TYR A 127 23.06 2.78 11.51
N GLU A 128 23.34 3.90 12.18
CA GLU A 128 22.45 4.45 13.21
C GLU A 128 21.10 4.85 12.61
N ASP A 129 21.11 5.71 11.58
CA ASP A 129 19.88 6.27 10.99
C ASP A 129 19.02 5.24 10.24
N THR A 130 19.62 4.14 9.79
CA THR A 130 18.94 3.05 9.08
C THR A 130 18.55 1.89 9.99
N GLY A 131 18.87 1.94 11.29
CA GLY A 131 18.68 0.81 12.20
C GLY A 131 19.42 -0.43 11.74
N SER A 132 20.68 -0.27 11.34
CA SER A 132 21.48 -1.31 10.67
C SER A 132 20.78 -1.88 9.42
N PHE A 133 20.23 -0.99 8.61
CA PHE A 133 19.45 -1.27 7.38
C PHE A 133 18.09 -1.94 7.57
N THR A 134 17.54 -1.98 8.78
CA THR A 134 16.24 -2.61 9.04
C THR A 134 15.08 -1.62 8.96
N TYR A 135 15.32 -0.32 9.04
CA TYR A 135 14.24 0.67 9.04
C TYR A 135 13.58 0.81 7.66
N PRO A 136 12.25 0.98 7.57
CA PRO A 136 11.53 1.04 6.30
C PRO A 136 11.95 2.17 5.34
N ASN A 137 12.51 3.26 5.86
CA ASN A 137 13.04 4.39 5.08
C ASN A 137 14.45 4.12 4.51
N THR A 138 15.07 2.99 4.85
CA THR A 138 16.37 2.58 4.29
C THR A 138 16.25 2.37 2.78
N SER A 139 17.11 3.04 2.02
CA SER A 139 17.14 2.95 0.57
C SER A 139 18.32 2.10 0.08
N HIS A 140 18.25 1.63 -1.16
CA HIS A 140 19.38 0.98 -1.83
C HIS A 140 20.65 1.87 -1.90
N ARG A 141 20.50 3.20 -1.78
CA ARG A 141 21.62 4.14 -1.79
C ARG A 141 22.42 4.07 -0.50
N ASP A 142 21.76 3.85 0.63
CA ASP A 142 22.41 3.68 1.94
C ASP A 142 23.31 2.44 1.93
N LEU A 143 22.81 1.33 1.36
CA LEU A 143 23.58 0.10 1.15
C LEU A 143 24.79 0.32 0.22
N ASN A 144 24.61 1.08 -0.86
CA ASN A 144 25.70 1.40 -1.80
C ASN A 144 26.76 2.30 -1.15
N ALA A 145 26.36 3.27 -0.34
CA ALA A 145 27.25 4.14 0.41
C ALA A 145 28.03 3.33 1.46
N ALA A 146 27.35 2.48 2.24
CA ALA A 146 28.00 1.58 3.19
C ALA A 146 28.99 0.61 2.51
N THR A 147 28.63 0.08 1.34
CA THR A 147 29.53 -0.75 0.52
C THR A 147 30.78 0.02 0.11
N PHE A 148 30.63 1.27 -0.31
CA PHE A 148 31.76 2.13 -0.67
C PHE A 148 32.66 2.38 0.55
N LEU A 149 32.10 2.73 1.70
CA LEU A 149 32.85 2.95 2.94
C LEU A 149 33.58 1.68 3.41
N LYS A 150 32.94 0.51 3.28
CA LYS A 150 33.58 -0.77 3.59
C LYS A 150 34.79 -1.02 2.71
N LYS A 151 34.73 -0.69 1.41
CA LYS A 151 35.89 -0.73 0.51
C LYS A 151 37.00 0.25 0.89
N GLN A 152 36.66 1.37 1.55
CA GLN A 152 37.64 2.33 2.10
C GLN A 152 38.21 1.89 3.47
N GLY A 153 37.85 0.71 3.97
CA GLY A 153 38.39 0.17 5.23
C GLY A 153 37.52 0.39 6.46
N ALA A 154 36.23 0.74 6.30
CA ALA A 154 35.33 0.89 7.46
C ALA A 154 35.26 -0.39 8.32
N SER A 155 35.41 -0.23 9.64
CA SER A 155 35.37 -1.32 10.62
C SER A 155 33.97 -1.51 11.20
N LEU A 156 33.30 -2.58 10.79
CA LEU A 156 31.97 -2.91 11.32
C LEU A 156 32.00 -3.35 12.79
N VAL A 157 33.15 -3.83 13.27
CA VAL A 157 33.35 -4.17 14.69
C VAL A 157 33.27 -2.89 15.55
N VAL A 158 33.94 -1.82 15.11
CA VAL A 158 33.88 -0.52 15.79
C VAL A 158 32.46 0.04 15.71
N VAL A 159 31.84 0.00 14.52
CA VAL A 159 30.45 0.44 14.34
C VAL A 159 29.53 -0.28 15.33
N SER A 160 29.55 -1.62 15.39
CA SER A 160 28.72 -2.39 16.31
C SER A 160 28.94 -2.03 17.78
N LYS A 161 30.19 -1.78 18.19
CA LYS A 161 30.53 -1.39 19.57
C LYS A 161 29.91 -0.06 19.99
N PHE A 162 29.73 0.87 19.06
CA PHE A 162 29.13 2.19 19.35
C PHE A 162 27.62 2.25 19.12
N LEU A 163 27.05 1.34 18.33
CA LEU A 163 25.59 1.19 18.18
C LEU A 163 24.96 0.45 19.38
N ASN A 164 25.64 -0.55 19.92
CA ASN A 164 25.13 -1.36 21.03
C ASN A 164 25.53 -0.76 22.37
N LEU A 165 24.69 0.13 22.89
CA LEU A 165 24.80 0.65 24.25
C LEU A 165 24.65 -0.46 25.30
N SER A 166 25.67 -0.63 26.13
CA SER A 166 25.49 -1.20 27.48
C SER A 166 24.59 -0.23 28.26
N LEU A 167 23.52 -0.75 28.85
CA LEU A 167 22.69 0.07 29.74
C LEU A 167 23.48 0.38 31.01
N THR A 168 23.25 1.55 31.60
CA THR A 168 23.72 1.82 32.96
C THR A 168 22.95 0.96 33.96
N ASP A 169 23.46 0.77 35.18
CA ASP A 169 22.75 0.02 36.23
C ASP A 169 21.35 0.60 36.51
N GLU A 170 21.23 1.94 36.46
CA GLU A 170 19.97 2.66 36.64
C GLU A 170 19.00 2.40 35.47
N GLN A 171 19.50 2.35 34.23
CA GLN A 171 18.72 1.99 33.05
C GLN A 171 18.30 0.52 33.05
N HIS A 172 19.16 -0.38 33.54
CA HIS A 172 18.85 -1.79 33.75
C HIS A 172 17.70 -1.95 34.74
N ALA A 173 17.81 -1.35 35.93
CA ALA A 173 16.76 -1.40 36.95
C ALA A 173 15.43 -0.81 36.44
N LEU A 174 15.48 0.31 35.69
CA LEU A 174 14.27 0.88 35.10
C LEU A 174 13.65 -0.04 34.03
N LEU A 175 14.47 -0.68 33.19
CA LEU A 175 13.98 -1.63 32.19
C LEU A 175 13.33 -2.86 32.85
N GLU A 176 13.91 -3.40 33.92
CA GLU A 176 13.32 -4.50 34.69
C GLU A 176 11.93 -4.13 35.25
N ASN A 177 11.79 -2.91 35.80
CA ASN A 177 10.50 -2.39 36.24
C ASN A 177 9.50 -2.27 35.09
N LEU A 178 9.93 -1.77 33.93
CA LEU A 178 9.08 -1.67 32.74
C LEU A 178 8.66 -3.04 32.20
N ILE A 179 9.52 -4.05 32.24
CA ILE A 179 9.17 -5.43 31.85
C ILE A 179 8.12 -5.98 32.82
N THR A 180 8.39 -5.87 34.13
CA THR A 180 7.51 -6.39 35.20
C THR A 180 6.12 -5.76 35.17
N ASN A 181 6.03 -4.46 34.89
CA ASN A 181 4.77 -3.71 34.86
C ASN A 181 4.10 -3.68 33.47
N SER A 182 4.63 -4.43 32.50
CA SER A 182 4.08 -4.44 31.15
C SER A 182 2.70 -5.13 31.11
N LYS A 183 1.79 -4.56 30.32
CA LYS A 183 0.45 -5.09 30.06
C LYS A 183 0.25 -5.18 28.56
N LYS A 184 -0.14 -6.37 28.09
CA LYS A 184 -0.53 -6.60 26.70
C LYS A 184 -2.01 -6.29 26.53
N ILE A 185 -2.34 -5.50 25.51
CA ILE A 185 -3.72 -5.27 25.08
C ILE A 185 -3.85 -5.55 23.59
N ILE A 186 -5.06 -5.87 23.15
CA ILE A 186 -5.37 -6.10 21.74
C ILE A 186 -6.35 -5.01 21.29
N VAL A 187 -5.98 -4.27 20.24
CA VAL A 187 -6.84 -3.28 19.60
C VAL A 187 -6.89 -3.57 18.11
N ASN A 188 -8.07 -3.92 17.59
CA ASN A 188 -8.26 -4.23 16.15
C ASN A 188 -7.23 -5.27 15.64
N GLU A 189 -7.05 -6.36 16.39
CA GLU A 189 -6.08 -7.45 16.14
C GLU A 189 -4.59 -7.08 16.25
N LYS A 190 -4.27 -5.84 16.65
CA LYS A 190 -2.89 -5.44 16.93
C LYS A 190 -2.59 -5.61 18.40
N GLU A 191 -1.55 -6.38 18.70
CA GLU A 191 -1.01 -6.53 20.04
C GLU A 191 -0.14 -5.32 20.38
N ILE A 192 -0.37 -4.75 21.57
CA ILE A 192 0.25 -3.51 22.01
C ILE A 192 0.69 -3.69 23.45
N ILE A 193 1.92 -3.27 23.75
CA ILE A 193 2.40 -3.17 25.13
C ILE A 193 2.18 -1.78 25.67
N LEU A 194 1.62 -1.74 26.88
CA LEU A 194 1.56 -0.58 27.75
C LEU A 194 2.39 -0.86 29.00
N SER A 195 3.31 0.02 29.36
CA SER A 195 4.12 -0.16 30.58
C SER A 195 4.35 1.17 31.29
N SER A 196 4.46 1.11 32.61
CA SER A 196 4.74 2.28 33.44
C SER A 196 5.68 1.97 34.59
N ALA A 197 6.41 2.99 35.03
CA ALA A 197 7.35 2.90 36.16
C ALA A 197 7.52 4.26 36.84
N GLU A 198 8.08 4.26 38.04
CA GLU A 198 8.43 5.47 38.78
C GLU A 198 9.87 5.37 39.30
N THR A 199 10.58 6.50 39.31
CA THR A 199 11.93 6.62 39.86
C THR A 199 12.19 8.04 40.37
N ASP A 200 12.94 8.15 41.46
CA ASP A 200 13.30 9.45 42.06
C ASP A 200 14.40 10.19 41.28
N LYS A 201 15.10 9.48 40.39
CA LYS A 201 16.18 10.04 39.57
C LYS A 201 15.72 10.31 38.15
N PHE A 202 16.31 11.31 37.51
CA PHE A 202 16.16 11.48 36.06
C PHE A 202 17.09 10.50 35.35
N ILE A 203 16.52 9.59 34.55
CA ILE A 203 17.26 8.59 33.79
C ILE A 203 17.14 8.94 32.31
N GLU A 204 18.27 9.24 31.68
CA GLU A 204 18.31 9.52 30.24
C GLU A 204 18.02 8.27 29.40
N GLY A 205 17.48 8.46 28.20
CA GLY A 205 17.35 7.38 27.23
C GLY A 205 16.14 6.47 27.40
N LEU A 206 15.02 6.94 27.97
CA LEU A 206 13.77 6.17 28.02
C LEU A 206 13.37 5.59 26.65
N SER A 207 13.63 6.30 25.56
CA SER A 207 13.36 5.82 24.21
C SER A 207 14.18 4.59 23.80
N VAL A 208 15.38 4.42 24.35
CA VAL A 208 16.19 3.20 24.19
C VAL A 208 15.58 2.06 24.98
N LEU A 209 15.14 2.31 26.22
CA LEU A 209 14.49 1.31 27.07
C LEU A 209 13.18 0.83 26.48
N THR A 210 12.34 1.74 25.98
CA THR A 210 11.10 1.40 25.27
C THR A 210 11.36 0.52 24.04
N ARG A 211 12.46 0.75 23.30
CA ARG A 211 12.86 -0.14 22.18
C ARG A 211 13.23 -1.54 22.68
N LYS A 212 14.05 -1.61 23.73
CA LYS A 212 14.50 -2.87 24.29
C LYS A 212 13.32 -3.67 24.84
N LEU A 213 12.35 -3.01 25.48
CA LEU A 213 11.11 -3.65 25.92
C LEU A 213 10.35 -4.28 24.75
N ALA A 214 10.13 -3.52 23.66
CA ALA A 214 9.49 -4.05 22.45
C ALA A 214 10.22 -5.29 21.89
N GLN A 215 11.56 -5.24 21.86
CA GLN A 215 12.38 -6.37 21.38
C GLN A 215 12.33 -7.59 22.29
N ILE A 216 12.32 -7.39 23.62
CA ILE A 216 12.25 -8.47 24.61
C ILE A 216 10.90 -9.18 24.55
N GLU A 217 9.83 -8.41 24.36
CA GLU A 217 8.46 -8.91 24.34
C GLU A 217 7.98 -9.34 22.95
N ASP A 218 8.81 -9.17 21.92
CA ASP A 218 8.54 -9.44 20.51
C ASP A 218 7.30 -8.69 19.97
N MET A 219 7.22 -7.38 20.24
CA MET A 219 6.04 -6.56 19.94
C MET A 219 6.37 -5.39 19.01
N ASP A 220 5.51 -5.20 18.00
CA ASP A 220 5.65 -4.11 17.03
C ASP A 220 5.17 -2.75 17.54
N ILE A 221 4.43 -2.69 18.66
CA ILE A 221 3.82 -1.45 19.18
C ILE A 221 3.96 -1.39 20.70
N VAL A 222 4.61 -0.33 21.18
CA VAL A 222 4.87 -0.15 22.62
C VAL A 222 4.67 1.30 23.05
N PHE A 223 4.08 1.47 24.23
CA PHE A 223 3.93 2.74 24.94
C PHE A 223 4.47 2.59 26.36
N CYS A 224 5.41 3.45 26.73
CA CYS A 224 5.94 3.54 28.09
C CYS A 224 5.68 4.93 28.66
N TRP A 225 5.33 5.02 29.94
CA TRP A 225 5.35 6.29 30.67
C TRP A 225 5.99 6.13 32.04
N VAL A 226 6.99 6.96 32.31
CA VAL A 226 7.80 6.88 33.54
C VAL A 226 7.76 8.19 34.28
N LYS A 227 7.38 8.16 35.55
CA LYS A 227 7.51 9.31 36.44
C LYS A 227 8.95 9.40 36.91
N MET A 228 9.62 10.50 36.57
CA MET A 228 10.98 10.81 36.97
C MET A 228 10.97 12.17 37.67
N ARG A 229 11.21 12.19 38.98
CA ARG A 229 11.03 13.39 39.83
C ARG A 229 9.59 13.93 39.76
N ASP A 230 9.41 15.17 39.33
CA ASP A 230 8.14 15.92 39.28
C ASP A 230 7.39 15.77 37.95
N LYS A 231 7.91 15.00 36.98
CA LYS A 231 7.35 14.91 35.62
C LYS A 231 7.22 13.48 35.14
N ILE A 232 6.24 13.25 34.29
CA ILE A 232 6.02 11.97 33.61
C ILE A 232 6.50 12.09 32.16
N TYR A 233 7.41 11.22 31.77
CA TYR A 233 7.95 11.11 30.43
C TYR A 233 7.27 9.96 29.71
N VAL A 234 6.61 10.23 28.58
CA VAL A 234 5.93 9.24 27.77
C VAL A 234 6.71 9.02 26.48
N VAL A 235 6.93 7.76 26.10
CA VAL A 235 7.52 7.40 24.82
C VAL A 235 6.69 6.31 24.17
N ALA A 236 6.42 6.48 22.87
CA ALA A 236 5.75 5.49 22.05
C ALA A 236 6.61 5.12 20.84
N ARG A 237 6.61 3.84 20.48
CA ARG A 237 7.31 3.30 19.31
C ARG A 237 6.38 2.35 18.56
N SER A 238 6.48 2.37 17.24
CA SER A 238 5.84 1.37 16.40
C SER A 238 6.65 1.04 15.15
N ASP A 239 6.88 -0.26 14.94
CA ASP A 239 7.45 -0.82 13.71
C ASP A 239 6.35 -1.15 12.69
N ASP A 240 5.08 -1.19 13.13
CA ASP A 240 3.89 -1.31 12.27
C ASP A 240 3.59 0.00 11.52
N ILE A 241 3.81 0.00 10.21
CA ILE A 241 3.63 1.17 9.34
C ILE A 241 2.19 1.71 9.29
N GLU A 242 1.20 0.90 9.66
CA GLU A 242 -0.20 1.34 9.67
C GLU A 242 -0.59 2.04 10.98
N VAL A 243 0.26 1.98 12.02
CA VAL A 243 0.01 2.60 13.32
C VAL A 243 0.86 3.85 13.48
N ASN A 244 0.20 5.01 13.50
CA ASN A 244 0.87 6.29 13.71
C ASN A 244 0.86 6.66 15.20
N VAL A 245 1.97 6.41 15.89
CA VAL A 245 2.07 6.66 17.35
C VAL A 245 2.06 8.15 17.71
N SER A 246 2.45 9.05 16.80
CA SER A 246 2.30 10.49 17.02
C SER A 246 0.84 10.86 17.20
N LYS A 247 -0.04 10.45 16.27
CA LYS A 247 -1.48 10.69 16.36
C LYS A 247 -2.11 10.09 17.61
N VAL A 248 -1.57 8.97 18.10
CA VAL A 248 -2.04 8.36 19.33
C VAL A 248 -1.71 9.24 20.53
N LEU A 249 -0.48 9.78 20.61
CA LEU A 249 -0.02 10.62 21.73
C LEU A 249 -0.52 12.08 21.69
N ASP A 250 -1.07 12.57 20.59
CA ASP A 250 -1.63 13.93 20.48
C ASP A 250 -2.63 14.25 21.61
N VAL A 251 -3.39 13.25 22.09
CA VAL A 251 -4.40 13.40 23.16
C VAL A 251 -3.84 13.75 24.54
N ILE A 252 -2.53 13.60 24.72
CA ILE A 252 -1.77 13.99 25.92
C ILE A 252 -0.72 15.06 25.61
N GLY A 253 -0.85 15.75 24.47
CA GLY A 253 0.08 16.80 24.06
C GLY A 253 1.45 16.28 23.61
N GLY A 254 1.53 15.01 23.21
CA GLY A 254 2.75 14.45 22.64
C GLY A 254 2.98 14.88 21.20
N GLY A 255 4.19 14.63 20.70
CA GLY A 255 4.58 14.92 19.32
C GLY A 255 5.77 14.08 18.87
N GLY A 256 5.94 13.99 17.55
CA GLY A 256 7.03 13.24 16.93
C GLY A 256 6.68 12.76 15.53
N HIS A 257 7.13 11.55 15.21
CA HIS A 257 6.92 10.89 13.92
C HIS A 257 5.94 9.73 14.05
N SER A 258 5.49 9.19 12.91
CA SER A 258 4.54 8.07 12.89
C SER A 258 5.04 6.81 13.60
N GLN A 259 6.36 6.59 13.64
CA GLN A 259 6.99 5.41 14.26
C GLN A 259 7.58 5.66 15.65
N ALA A 260 7.77 6.92 16.03
CA ALA A 260 8.35 7.28 17.33
C ALA A 260 7.82 8.64 17.78
N SER A 261 7.24 8.68 18.97
CA SER A 261 6.65 9.91 19.54
C SER A 261 6.92 9.99 21.04
N SER A 262 6.90 11.20 21.59
CA SER A 262 7.14 11.44 23.01
C SER A 262 6.29 12.58 23.57
N ALA A 263 6.07 12.56 24.88
CA ALA A 263 5.39 13.64 25.62
C ALA A 263 6.03 13.84 27.00
N VAL A 264 5.92 15.04 27.56
CA VAL A 264 6.27 15.33 28.96
C VAL A 264 5.06 15.93 29.64
N ILE A 265 4.64 15.32 30.74
CA ILE A 265 3.37 15.59 31.41
C ILE A 265 3.63 15.94 32.88
N LYS A 266 2.92 16.94 33.40
CA LYS A 266 2.99 17.36 34.81
C LYS A 266 1.73 17.02 35.60
N ASP A 267 0.56 17.17 34.96
CA ASP A 267 -0.73 17.27 35.67
C ASP A 267 -1.69 16.10 35.37
N LEU A 268 -1.18 14.91 35.04
CA LEU A 268 -2.02 13.72 34.84
C LEU A 268 -1.51 12.53 35.65
N SER A 269 -2.43 11.71 36.14
CA SER A 269 -2.10 10.42 36.75
C SER A 269 -1.77 9.36 35.69
N PHE A 270 -1.13 8.27 36.11
CA PHE A 270 -0.87 7.12 35.22
C PHE A 270 -2.15 6.52 34.64
N GLU A 271 -3.23 6.48 35.43
CA GLU A 271 -4.53 5.95 35.01
C GLU A 271 -5.18 6.83 33.94
N GLU A 272 -5.07 8.16 34.08
CA GLU A 272 -5.57 9.10 33.08
C GLU A 272 -4.80 9.01 31.77
N ILE A 273 -3.47 8.86 31.84
CA ILE A 273 -2.62 8.63 30.67
C ILE A 273 -3.02 7.33 29.97
N GLU A 274 -3.13 6.23 30.71
CA GLU A 274 -3.53 4.93 30.17
C GLU A 274 -4.89 5.00 29.48
N LYS A 275 -5.88 5.63 30.13
CA LYS A 275 -7.23 5.81 29.60
C LYS A 275 -7.23 6.62 28.31
N LYS A 276 -6.53 7.76 28.29
CA LYS A 276 -6.44 8.62 27.10
C LYS A 276 -5.75 7.90 25.93
N ILE A 277 -4.63 7.21 26.19
CA ILE A 277 -3.91 6.42 25.18
C ILE A 277 -4.82 5.32 24.64
N LYS A 278 -5.47 4.52 25.49
CA LYS A 278 -6.40 3.46 25.06
C LYS A 278 -7.51 4.01 24.18
N SER A 279 -8.18 5.08 24.58
CA SER A 279 -9.22 5.73 23.75
C SER A 279 -8.68 6.26 22.42
N SER A 280 -7.43 6.72 22.39
CA SER A 280 -6.78 7.19 21.17
C SER A 280 -6.41 6.04 20.22
N LEU A 281 -5.96 4.91 20.75
CA LEU A 281 -5.65 3.70 19.99
C LEU A 281 -6.88 3.18 19.24
N PHE A 282 -8.03 3.07 19.90
CA PHE A 282 -9.28 2.64 19.25
C PHE A 282 -9.74 3.55 18.10
N ARG A 283 -9.38 4.84 18.14
CA ARG A 283 -9.72 5.82 17.09
C ARG A 283 -8.72 5.83 15.94
N ASN A 284 -7.44 5.60 16.23
CA ASN A 284 -6.35 5.78 15.28
C ASN A 284 -5.87 4.48 14.62
N ILE A 285 -6.12 3.32 15.23
CA ILE A 285 -5.82 2.01 14.62
C ILE A 285 -7.02 1.62 13.76
N LYS A 286 -6.77 1.37 12.47
CA LYS A 286 -7.82 0.96 11.53
C LYS A 286 -8.42 -0.39 11.94
N LYS A 287 -9.72 -0.57 11.70
CA LYS A 287 -10.37 -1.88 11.86
C LYS A 287 -9.76 -2.88 10.86
N PRO A 288 -9.62 -4.15 11.25
CA PRO A 288 -9.15 -5.17 10.32
C PRO A 288 -10.15 -5.35 9.19
N PHE A 289 -9.63 -5.79 8.04
CA PHE A 289 -10.48 -6.22 6.94
C PHE A 289 -11.16 -7.53 7.29
N VAL A 290 -12.38 -7.71 6.79
CA VAL A 290 -13.22 -8.87 7.06
C VAL A 290 -13.56 -9.62 5.77
N ALA A 291 -14.12 -10.82 5.90
CA ALA A 291 -14.44 -11.71 4.79
C ALA A 291 -15.18 -10.98 3.66
N LYS A 292 -16.21 -10.18 3.99
CA LYS A 292 -17.01 -9.44 2.99
C LYS A 292 -16.21 -8.44 2.15
N ASP A 293 -15.05 -8.00 2.63
CA ASP A 293 -14.21 -7.04 1.92
C ASP A 293 -13.41 -7.69 0.78
N ILE A 294 -13.13 -9.01 0.89
CA ILE A 294 -12.31 -9.75 -0.08
C ILE A 294 -13.02 -10.92 -0.76
N MET A 295 -14.15 -11.38 -0.21
CA MET A 295 -14.85 -12.56 -0.72
C MET A 295 -15.36 -12.33 -2.14
N SER A 296 -15.43 -13.42 -2.90
CA SER A 296 -16.12 -13.40 -4.18
C SER A 296 -17.63 -13.46 -3.94
N TYR A 297 -18.34 -12.46 -4.50
CA TYR A 297 -19.79 -12.32 -4.48
C TYR A 297 -20.26 -11.78 -5.85
N PRO A 298 -21.41 -12.23 -6.40
CA PRO A 298 -22.23 -13.36 -5.93
C PRO A 298 -21.53 -14.69 -6.17
N ILE A 299 -21.76 -15.67 -5.29
CA ILE A 299 -21.16 -17.00 -5.41
C ILE A 299 -21.99 -17.91 -6.30
N ARG A 300 -21.31 -18.64 -7.19
CA ARG A 300 -21.93 -19.73 -7.94
C ARG A 300 -21.99 -20.97 -7.06
N VAL A 301 -23.15 -21.61 -7.04
CA VAL A 301 -23.41 -22.86 -6.33
C VAL A 301 -24.04 -23.87 -7.30
N VAL A 302 -24.03 -25.13 -6.93
CA VAL A 302 -24.73 -26.20 -7.67
C VAL A 302 -25.64 -26.98 -6.72
N SER A 303 -26.76 -27.47 -7.24
CA SER A 303 -27.63 -28.39 -6.49
C SER A 303 -26.89 -29.70 -6.21
N GLU A 304 -27.18 -30.33 -5.07
CA GLU A 304 -26.58 -31.61 -4.70
C GLU A 304 -27.00 -32.79 -5.60
N ASP A 305 -28.11 -32.64 -6.35
CA ASP A 305 -28.59 -33.61 -7.32
C ASP A 305 -28.02 -33.40 -8.74
N GLU A 306 -27.21 -32.36 -8.95
CA GLU A 306 -26.58 -32.09 -10.24
C GLU A 306 -25.57 -33.19 -10.61
N SER A 307 -25.46 -33.52 -11.90
CA SER A 307 -24.51 -34.55 -12.37
C SER A 307 -23.05 -34.07 -12.32
N ILE A 308 -22.12 -35.01 -12.09
CA ILE A 308 -20.67 -34.76 -12.18
C ILE A 308 -20.29 -34.13 -13.52
N TYR A 309 -20.89 -34.58 -14.63
CA TYR A 309 -20.66 -34.02 -15.96
C TYR A 309 -21.00 -32.53 -16.03
N LYS A 310 -22.20 -32.15 -15.60
CA LYS A 310 -22.65 -30.75 -15.64
C LYS A 310 -21.81 -29.87 -14.71
N VAL A 311 -21.45 -30.37 -13.53
CA VAL A 311 -20.52 -29.65 -12.63
C VAL A 311 -19.13 -29.50 -13.24
N ASN A 312 -18.60 -30.51 -13.93
CA ASN A 312 -17.33 -30.41 -14.64
C ASN A 312 -17.35 -29.31 -15.70
N GLU A 313 -18.40 -29.26 -16.51
CA GLU A 313 -18.59 -28.23 -17.52
C GLU A 313 -18.68 -26.84 -16.90
N LEU A 314 -19.39 -26.67 -15.77
CA LEU A 314 -19.41 -25.42 -15.01
C LEU A 314 -18.01 -25.03 -14.50
N LEU A 315 -17.27 -25.96 -13.90
CA LEU A 315 -15.92 -25.67 -13.39
C LEU A 315 -14.96 -25.27 -14.50
N LYS A 316 -15.01 -25.94 -15.65
CA LYS A 316 -14.23 -25.57 -16.84
C LYS A 316 -14.65 -24.20 -17.37
N ARG A 317 -15.96 -23.99 -17.57
CA ARG A 317 -16.56 -22.76 -18.11
C ARG A 317 -16.10 -21.52 -17.35
N TYR A 318 -16.06 -21.60 -16.02
CA TYR A 318 -15.72 -20.45 -15.18
C TYR A 318 -14.27 -20.47 -14.66
N GLY A 319 -13.46 -21.46 -15.06
CA GLY A 319 -12.07 -21.60 -14.59
C GLY A 319 -11.96 -21.82 -13.08
N HIS A 320 -12.99 -22.38 -12.44
CA HIS A 320 -13.02 -22.62 -11.02
C HIS A 320 -12.38 -23.97 -10.70
N SER A 321 -11.62 -24.02 -9.60
CA SER A 321 -11.03 -25.28 -9.10
C SER A 321 -11.97 -26.02 -8.14
N GLY A 322 -13.21 -25.58 -8.02
CA GLY A 322 -14.32 -26.23 -7.34
C GLY A 322 -15.40 -25.25 -6.94
N ILE A 323 -16.51 -25.78 -6.47
CA ILE A 323 -17.77 -25.06 -6.33
C ILE A 323 -18.52 -25.56 -5.08
N PRO A 324 -19.18 -24.68 -4.31
CA PRO A 324 -20.07 -25.09 -3.23
C PRO A 324 -21.32 -25.80 -3.77
N ILE A 325 -21.78 -26.77 -3.01
CA ILE A 325 -22.99 -27.55 -3.25
C ILE A 325 -24.03 -27.10 -2.24
N VAL A 326 -25.25 -26.86 -2.69
CA VAL A 326 -26.38 -26.46 -1.84
C VAL A 326 -27.51 -27.48 -1.89
N ASP A 327 -28.30 -27.52 -0.81
CA ASP A 327 -29.55 -28.29 -0.74
C ASP A 327 -30.71 -27.55 -1.44
N SER A 328 -31.90 -28.15 -1.42
CA SER A 328 -33.12 -27.55 -1.99
C SER A 328 -33.58 -26.26 -1.28
N LYS A 329 -33.04 -25.96 -0.10
CA LYS A 329 -33.30 -24.74 0.69
C LYS A 329 -32.15 -23.73 0.58
N ASN A 330 -31.22 -23.93 -0.35
CA ASN A 330 -30.02 -23.11 -0.58
C ASN A 330 -29.03 -23.08 0.60
N ASN A 331 -29.14 -24.01 1.55
CA ASN A 331 -28.14 -24.17 2.59
C ASN A 331 -26.91 -24.88 2.04
N LEU A 332 -25.75 -24.56 2.58
CA LEU A 332 -24.50 -25.21 2.19
C LEU A 332 -24.52 -26.70 2.57
N ALA A 333 -24.54 -27.56 1.57
CA ALA A 333 -24.58 -29.01 1.72
C ALA A 333 -23.21 -29.69 1.51
N GLY A 334 -22.28 -29.03 0.78
CA GLY A 334 -21.01 -29.63 0.36
C GLY A 334 -20.07 -28.65 -0.33
N ILE A 335 -18.84 -29.07 -0.60
CA ILE A 335 -18.00 -28.51 -1.65
C ILE A 335 -17.53 -29.66 -2.52
N ILE A 336 -17.40 -29.42 -3.82
CA ILE A 336 -16.76 -30.35 -4.74
C ILE A 336 -15.61 -29.66 -5.47
N THR A 337 -14.46 -30.31 -5.52
CA THR A 337 -13.26 -29.78 -6.18
C THR A 337 -13.08 -30.40 -7.55
N ARG A 338 -12.29 -29.74 -8.40
CA ARG A 338 -11.92 -30.30 -9.71
C ARG A 338 -11.22 -31.66 -9.58
N LYS A 339 -10.45 -31.88 -8.52
CA LYS A 339 -9.82 -33.19 -8.24
C LYS A 339 -10.86 -34.28 -7.99
N ASP A 340 -11.94 -33.96 -7.28
CA ASP A 340 -13.02 -34.91 -6.98
C ASP A 340 -13.79 -35.27 -8.26
N ILE A 341 -14.08 -34.25 -9.08
CA ILE A 341 -14.69 -34.42 -10.41
C ILE A 341 -13.81 -35.27 -11.33
N ASP A 342 -12.53 -34.94 -11.47
CA ASP A 342 -11.60 -35.67 -12.33
C ASP A 342 -11.47 -37.15 -11.88
N ARG A 343 -11.50 -37.42 -10.57
CA ARG A 343 -11.52 -38.77 -10.03
C ARG A 343 -12.83 -39.49 -10.39
N ALA A 344 -13.99 -38.86 -10.19
CA ALA A 344 -15.28 -39.46 -10.53
C ALA A 344 -15.39 -39.79 -12.03
N ILE A 345 -14.94 -38.89 -12.91
CA ILE A 345 -14.95 -39.09 -14.37
C ILE A 345 -14.04 -40.26 -14.77
N LYS A 346 -12.84 -40.37 -14.18
CA LYS A 346 -11.93 -41.50 -14.43
C LYS A 346 -12.55 -42.87 -14.10
N HIS A 347 -13.51 -42.91 -13.18
CA HIS A 347 -14.25 -44.12 -12.81
C HIS A 347 -15.57 -44.29 -13.57
N GLY A 348 -15.84 -43.49 -14.61
CA GLY A 348 -17.06 -43.60 -15.42
C GLY A 348 -18.32 -43.02 -14.75
N LEU A 349 -18.18 -42.26 -13.66
CA LEU A 349 -19.29 -41.78 -12.83
C LEU A 349 -19.79 -40.39 -13.25
N SER A 350 -19.62 -40.02 -14.53
CA SER A 350 -20.03 -38.71 -15.06
C SER A 350 -21.52 -38.42 -14.90
N HIS A 351 -22.36 -39.46 -14.90
CA HIS A 351 -23.82 -39.36 -14.74
C HIS A 351 -24.26 -39.27 -13.27
N ALA A 352 -23.39 -39.63 -12.32
CA ALA A 352 -23.74 -39.71 -10.92
C ALA A 352 -23.97 -38.31 -10.30
N PRO A 353 -24.83 -38.18 -9.28
CA PRO A 353 -25.09 -36.91 -8.62
C PRO A 353 -23.93 -36.49 -7.71
N VAL A 354 -23.66 -35.19 -7.64
CA VAL A 354 -22.52 -34.65 -6.88
C VAL A 354 -22.60 -34.86 -5.37
N LYS A 355 -23.80 -35.10 -4.81
CA LYS A 355 -23.97 -35.46 -3.39
C LYS A 355 -23.16 -36.68 -2.94
N GLY A 356 -22.86 -37.61 -3.86
CA GLY A 356 -22.04 -38.79 -3.58
C GLY A 356 -20.54 -38.50 -3.44
N PHE A 357 -20.08 -37.34 -3.89
CA PHE A 357 -18.65 -36.99 -4.02
C PHE A 357 -18.28 -35.69 -3.28
N LYS A 358 -19.22 -35.11 -2.54
CA LYS A 358 -19.02 -33.88 -1.76
C LYS A 358 -18.16 -34.13 -0.52
N SER A 359 -17.34 -33.14 -0.14
CA SER A 359 -16.64 -33.18 1.14
C SER A 359 -17.61 -33.06 2.32
N ARG A 360 -17.34 -33.82 3.40
CA ARG A 360 -18.07 -33.77 4.69
C ARG A 360 -17.27 -32.92 5.69
N GLY A 361 -17.95 -32.23 6.62
CA GLY A 361 -17.30 -31.39 7.63
C GLY A 361 -16.74 -30.08 7.04
N ILE A 362 -17.60 -29.27 6.43
CA ILE A 362 -17.18 -28.05 5.74
C ILE A 362 -16.87 -26.96 6.77
N VAL A 363 -15.64 -26.48 6.77
CA VAL A 363 -15.26 -25.29 7.54
C VAL A 363 -15.83 -24.06 6.84
N THR A 364 -16.69 -23.33 7.54
CA THR A 364 -17.31 -22.09 7.06
C THR A 364 -17.03 -20.95 8.02
N THR A 365 -17.29 -19.72 7.59
CA THR A 365 -17.21 -18.57 8.48
C THR A 365 -18.23 -17.48 8.14
N SER A 366 -18.26 -16.41 8.92
CA SER A 366 -19.22 -15.30 8.76
C SER A 366 -18.67 -14.17 7.87
N PRO A 367 -19.52 -13.26 7.36
CA PRO A 367 -19.08 -12.12 6.55
C PRO A 367 -18.22 -11.10 7.32
N ASN A 368 -18.28 -11.13 8.65
CA ASN A 368 -17.57 -10.20 9.55
C ASN A 368 -16.32 -10.82 10.18
N THR A 369 -16.00 -12.07 9.85
CA THR A 369 -14.78 -12.74 10.30
C THR A 369 -13.56 -12.10 9.64
N THR A 370 -12.48 -11.91 10.39
CA THR A 370 -11.29 -11.19 9.90
C THR A 370 -10.48 -12.02 8.93
N ILE A 371 -9.64 -11.36 8.13
CA ILE A 371 -8.78 -12.09 7.16
C ILE A 371 -7.77 -12.98 7.89
N GLN A 372 -7.27 -12.55 9.05
CA GLN A 372 -6.31 -13.31 9.86
C GLN A 372 -6.94 -14.60 10.40
N GLU A 373 -8.16 -14.54 10.94
CA GLU A 373 -8.92 -15.72 11.37
C GLU A 373 -9.17 -16.68 10.21
N ILE A 374 -9.53 -16.17 9.03
CA ILE A 374 -9.72 -16.97 7.81
C ILE A 374 -8.40 -17.67 7.41
N GLN A 375 -7.27 -16.98 7.48
CA GLN A 375 -5.95 -17.58 7.21
C GLN A 375 -5.65 -18.71 8.18
N LYS A 376 -5.86 -18.49 9.48
CA LYS A 376 -5.68 -19.49 10.53
C LYS A 376 -6.53 -20.74 10.24
N LEU A 377 -7.82 -20.57 9.97
CA LEU A 377 -8.72 -21.66 9.60
C LEU A 377 -8.23 -22.41 8.35
N MET A 378 -7.71 -21.71 7.34
CA MET A 378 -7.16 -22.33 6.13
C MET A 378 -5.92 -23.18 6.41
N VAL A 379 -5.04 -22.72 7.31
CA VAL A 379 -3.81 -23.42 7.67
C VAL A 379 -4.12 -24.64 8.53
N GLU A 380 -4.88 -24.45 9.61
CA GLU A 380 -5.22 -25.51 10.58
C GLU A 380 -5.97 -26.68 9.92
N ASN A 381 -6.86 -26.39 8.98
CA ASN A 381 -7.66 -27.41 8.29
C ASN A 381 -7.04 -27.85 6.94
N GLY A 382 -5.90 -27.29 6.54
CA GLY A 382 -5.26 -27.60 5.26
C GLY A 382 -6.07 -27.22 4.01
N ILE A 383 -7.10 -26.37 4.15
CA ILE A 383 -8.05 -26.05 3.09
C ILE A 383 -7.64 -24.81 2.27
N GLY A 384 -8.04 -24.79 1.00
CA GLY A 384 -7.70 -23.71 0.06
C GLY A 384 -8.78 -22.64 -0.12
N ARG A 385 -9.94 -22.84 0.49
CA ARG A 385 -11.14 -22.02 0.31
C ARG A 385 -12.06 -22.18 1.52
N ILE A 386 -12.75 -21.11 1.90
CA ILE A 386 -13.70 -21.08 3.01
C ILE A 386 -15.00 -20.43 2.51
N PRO A 387 -16.12 -21.16 2.47
CA PRO A 387 -17.44 -20.58 2.23
C PRO A 387 -17.82 -19.61 3.34
N ILE A 388 -18.41 -18.49 2.95
CA ILE A 388 -18.93 -17.45 3.82
C ILE A 388 -20.44 -17.63 3.91
N VAL A 389 -20.93 -17.89 5.12
CA VAL A 389 -22.33 -18.22 5.40
C VAL A 389 -22.94 -17.16 6.31
N GLN A 390 -24.17 -16.74 6.01
CA GLN A 390 -24.95 -15.83 6.85
C GLN A 390 -26.37 -16.39 6.98
N LYS A 391 -26.83 -16.61 8.23
CA LYS A 391 -28.16 -17.19 8.53
C LYS A 391 -28.43 -18.54 7.83
N GLY A 392 -27.40 -19.37 7.66
CA GLY A 392 -27.50 -20.70 7.00
C GLY A 392 -27.26 -20.68 5.48
N GLU A 393 -27.39 -19.51 4.85
CA GLU A 393 -27.19 -19.35 3.41
C GLU A 393 -25.74 -19.03 3.08
N ILE A 394 -25.22 -19.67 2.03
CA ILE A 394 -23.92 -19.31 1.49
C ILE A 394 -24.04 -18.01 0.69
N ILE A 395 -23.31 -16.97 1.13
CA ILE A 395 -23.29 -15.69 0.43
C ILE A 395 -22.00 -15.48 -0.35
N GLY A 396 -20.90 -16.10 0.03
CA GLY A 396 -19.61 -15.87 -0.62
C GLY A 396 -18.59 -16.98 -0.40
N ILE A 397 -17.40 -16.80 -0.96
CA ILE A 397 -16.24 -17.66 -0.70
C ILE A 397 -14.98 -16.82 -0.69
N VAL A 398 -14.09 -17.15 0.23
CA VAL A 398 -12.72 -16.63 0.25
C VAL A 398 -11.78 -17.76 -0.15
N THR A 399 -10.93 -17.52 -1.14
CA THR A 399 -9.90 -18.48 -1.56
C THR A 399 -8.51 -18.00 -1.15
N ARG A 400 -7.52 -18.90 -1.10
CA ARG A 400 -6.10 -18.51 -0.92
C ARG A 400 -5.67 -17.41 -1.91
N LYS A 401 -6.23 -17.45 -3.13
CA LYS A 401 -5.97 -16.44 -4.16
C LYS A 401 -6.47 -15.05 -3.74
N ASP A 402 -7.62 -14.97 -3.09
CA ASP A 402 -8.19 -13.71 -2.63
C ASP A 402 -7.38 -13.12 -1.47
N ILE A 403 -6.96 -13.98 -0.52
CA ILE A 403 -6.07 -13.59 0.58
C ILE A 403 -4.72 -13.09 0.05
N LEU A 404 -4.06 -13.84 -0.83
CA LEU A 404 -2.76 -13.44 -1.39
C LEU A 404 -2.86 -12.14 -2.20
N ARG A 405 -3.96 -11.97 -2.96
CA ARG A 405 -4.23 -10.73 -3.70
C ARG A 405 -4.44 -9.54 -2.76
N PHE A 406 -5.04 -9.77 -1.61
CA PHE A 406 -5.24 -8.76 -0.57
C PHE A 406 -3.90 -8.37 0.08
N LEU A 407 -3.13 -9.36 0.56
CA LEU A 407 -1.87 -9.11 1.30
C LEU A 407 -0.76 -8.48 0.46
N HIS A 408 -0.58 -8.94 -0.78
CA HIS A 408 0.56 -8.55 -1.61
C HIS A 408 0.15 -7.72 -2.83
N GLY A 409 -1.10 -7.29 -2.87
CA GLY A 409 -1.70 -6.62 -4.02
C GLY A 409 -1.86 -7.54 -5.24
N ARG A 410 -2.56 -7.03 -6.27
CA ARG A 410 -2.91 -7.78 -7.49
C ARG A 410 -1.71 -8.27 -8.32
N ASN A 411 -0.50 -7.77 -8.04
CA ASN A 411 0.71 -8.11 -8.78
C ASN A 411 1.42 -9.39 -8.26
N TYR A 412 1.12 -9.86 -7.06
CA TYR A 412 1.84 -10.99 -6.44
C TYR A 412 1.61 -12.34 -7.13
N LEU A 413 0.44 -12.54 -7.73
CA LEU A 413 0.09 -13.77 -8.45
C LEU A 413 0.55 -13.76 -9.92
N LYS A 414 1.23 -12.71 -10.37
CA LYS A 414 1.96 -12.77 -11.64
C LYS A 414 3.22 -13.59 -11.35
N TYR A 415 3.33 -14.76 -11.99
CA TYR A 415 4.59 -15.50 -12.07
C TYR A 415 5.74 -14.51 -12.33
N PRO A 416 6.93 -14.72 -11.74
CA PRO A 416 8.10 -13.92 -12.08
C PRO A 416 8.54 -14.29 -13.51
N GLU A 417 7.85 -13.76 -14.51
CA GLU A 417 8.51 -13.52 -15.78
C GLU A 417 9.59 -12.47 -15.50
N LYS A 418 10.83 -12.82 -15.86
CA LYS A 418 12.01 -11.97 -15.81
C LYS A 418 11.75 -10.66 -16.57
N VAL A 419 11.13 -9.68 -15.92
CA VAL A 419 11.08 -8.31 -16.43
C VAL A 419 12.11 -7.52 -15.65
N LYS A 420 13.34 -7.55 -16.15
CA LYS A 420 14.33 -6.52 -15.83
C LYS A 420 13.77 -5.19 -16.32
N GLY A 421 13.40 -4.30 -15.41
CA GLY A 421 13.08 -2.90 -15.72
C GLY A 421 11.93 -2.36 -14.89
N LYS A 422 12.18 -1.24 -14.19
CA LYS A 422 11.17 -0.40 -13.53
C LYS A 422 9.94 -0.21 -14.44
N LYS A 423 8.73 -0.34 -13.88
CA LYS A 423 7.45 -0.15 -14.59
C LYS A 423 7.38 1.27 -15.18
N LYS A 424 7.62 1.40 -16.49
CA LYS A 424 7.64 2.68 -17.22
C LYS A 424 6.25 3.17 -17.65
N TYR A 425 5.18 2.47 -17.27
CA TYR A 425 3.84 2.60 -17.88
C TYR A 425 2.67 2.68 -16.88
N ASP A 426 2.95 2.93 -15.59
CA ASP A 426 1.92 3.14 -14.58
C ASP A 426 1.61 4.63 -14.41
N TYR A 427 0.39 5.05 -14.72
CA TYR A 427 -0.13 6.38 -14.39
C TYR A 427 -0.62 6.41 -12.93
N THR A 428 -0.28 7.47 -12.19
CA THR A 428 -0.86 7.74 -10.88
C THR A 428 -2.31 8.21 -11.03
N VAL A 429 -3.12 8.08 -9.96
CA VAL A 429 -4.51 8.58 -9.96
C VAL A 429 -4.55 10.08 -10.27
N GLY A 430 -3.61 10.87 -9.72
CA GLY A 430 -3.49 12.30 -10.03
C GLY A 430 -3.29 12.58 -11.53
N GLN A 431 -2.39 11.85 -12.19
CA GLN A 431 -2.14 11.99 -13.63
C GLN A 431 -3.35 11.60 -14.49
N ILE A 432 -4.15 10.61 -14.05
CA ILE A 432 -5.38 10.24 -14.72
C ILE A 432 -6.43 11.34 -14.57
N ILE A 433 -6.58 11.91 -13.37
CA ILE A 433 -7.50 13.02 -13.13
C ILE A 433 -7.12 14.26 -13.94
N GLU A 434 -5.82 14.60 -14.01
CA GLU A 434 -5.33 15.68 -14.86
C GLU A 434 -5.69 15.46 -16.34
N ARG A 435 -5.54 14.23 -16.85
CA ARG A 435 -5.93 13.87 -18.21
C ARG A 435 -7.44 13.97 -18.44
N ILE A 436 -8.26 13.52 -17.50
CA ILE A 436 -9.72 13.67 -17.57
C ILE A 436 -10.06 15.17 -17.68
N ASN A 437 -9.49 15.99 -16.80
CA ASN A 437 -9.75 17.42 -16.77
C ASN A 437 -9.27 18.14 -18.04
N SER A 438 -8.21 17.65 -18.67
CA SER A 438 -7.65 18.21 -19.89
C SER A 438 -8.37 17.76 -21.16
N LEU A 439 -8.86 16.52 -21.21
CA LEU A 439 -9.36 15.89 -22.45
C LEU A 439 -10.89 15.85 -22.52
N PHE A 440 -11.58 15.82 -21.38
CA PHE A 440 -13.04 15.72 -21.35
C PHE A 440 -13.68 17.10 -21.18
N PRO A 441 -14.77 17.40 -21.90
CA PRO A 441 -15.55 18.62 -21.68
C PRO A 441 -16.07 18.68 -20.24
N LYS A 442 -16.14 19.90 -19.66
CA LYS A 442 -16.66 20.12 -18.30
C LYS A 442 -18.03 19.47 -18.05
N LYS A 443 -18.90 19.41 -19.07
CA LYS A 443 -20.21 18.73 -19.00
C LYS A 443 -20.06 17.23 -18.72
N ILE A 444 -19.12 16.55 -19.38
CA ILE A 444 -18.86 15.11 -19.19
C ILE A 444 -18.27 14.84 -17.81
N ILE A 445 -17.34 15.69 -17.34
CA ILE A 445 -16.75 15.55 -16.00
C ILE A 445 -17.85 15.58 -14.92
N LYS A 446 -18.77 16.55 -15.01
CA LYS A 446 -19.94 16.63 -14.12
C LYS A 446 -20.82 15.38 -14.17
N ILE A 447 -21.01 14.81 -15.37
CA ILE A 447 -21.77 13.56 -15.51
C ILE A 447 -21.06 12.40 -14.81
N LEU A 448 -19.73 12.27 -14.93
CA LEU A 448 -18.96 11.24 -14.21
C LEU A 448 -19.03 11.42 -12.69
N GLU A 449 -19.06 12.66 -12.19
CA GLU A 449 -19.28 12.95 -10.78
C GLU A 449 -20.69 12.51 -10.32
N ILE A 450 -21.72 12.77 -11.12
CA ILE A 450 -23.09 12.30 -10.84
C ILE A 450 -23.15 10.76 -10.83
N VAL A 451 -22.50 10.10 -11.78
CA VAL A 451 -22.38 8.63 -11.81
C VAL A 451 -21.74 8.11 -10.51
N SER A 452 -20.71 8.79 -10.00
CA SER A 452 -20.11 8.43 -8.71
C SER A 452 -21.08 8.57 -7.53
N ILE A 453 -21.99 9.54 -7.57
CA ILE A 453 -23.00 9.75 -6.51
C ILE A 453 -24.06 8.63 -6.57
N ILE A 454 -24.58 8.34 -7.77
CA ILE A 454 -25.59 7.29 -7.97
C ILE A 454 -25.04 5.91 -7.60
N SER A 455 -23.79 5.64 -7.96
CA SER A 455 -23.08 4.42 -7.56
C SER A 455 -23.12 4.20 -6.05
N ARG A 456 -22.94 5.27 -5.26
CA ARG A 456 -23.04 5.20 -3.79
C ARG A 456 -24.48 5.00 -3.31
N GLU A 457 -25.43 5.74 -3.87
CA GLU A 457 -26.85 5.67 -3.52
C GLU A 457 -27.40 4.26 -3.72
N LEU A 458 -27.16 3.68 -4.90
CA LEU A 458 -27.61 2.34 -5.27
C LEU A 458 -26.72 1.21 -4.74
N LYS A 459 -25.62 1.54 -4.05
CA LYS A 459 -24.61 0.58 -3.58
C LYS A 459 -24.02 -0.32 -4.68
N ASN A 460 -24.01 0.17 -5.92
CA ASN A 460 -23.43 -0.52 -7.07
C ASN A 460 -22.06 0.06 -7.40
N ARG A 461 -21.17 -0.73 -8.01
CA ARG A 461 -19.90 -0.20 -8.49
C ARG A 461 -20.00 0.18 -9.97
N ALA A 462 -19.52 1.36 -10.33
CA ALA A 462 -19.56 1.86 -11.71
C ALA A 462 -18.16 2.09 -12.26
N TYR A 463 -17.98 1.80 -13.55
CA TYR A 463 -16.70 1.89 -14.25
C TYR A 463 -16.91 2.47 -15.64
N LEU A 464 -16.02 3.38 -16.03
CA LEU A 464 -15.85 3.75 -17.44
C LEU A 464 -15.00 2.66 -18.09
N VAL A 465 -15.36 2.17 -19.27
CA VAL A 465 -14.71 0.99 -19.89
C VAL A 465 -14.46 1.17 -21.37
N GLY A 466 -13.62 0.32 -21.97
CA GLY A 466 -13.51 0.25 -23.43
C GLY A 466 -12.64 1.33 -24.07
N GLY A 467 -13.07 1.79 -25.25
CA GLY A 467 -12.25 2.64 -26.13
C GLY A 467 -11.88 3.98 -25.50
N ILE A 468 -12.79 4.56 -24.72
CA ILE A 468 -12.57 5.83 -24.04
C ILE A 468 -11.46 5.76 -22.98
N VAL A 469 -11.32 4.64 -22.26
CA VAL A 469 -10.24 4.46 -21.27
C VAL A 469 -8.89 4.33 -21.97
N ARG A 470 -8.84 3.55 -23.05
CA ARG A 470 -7.64 3.41 -23.90
C ARG A 470 -7.22 4.77 -24.46
N ASP A 471 -8.17 5.50 -25.04
CA ASP A 471 -7.91 6.78 -25.71
C ASP A 471 -7.50 7.86 -24.70
N LEU A 472 -8.09 7.90 -23.50
CA LEU A 472 -7.64 8.73 -22.37
C LEU A 472 -6.16 8.51 -22.03
N LEU A 473 -5.71 7.25 -21.97
CA LEU A 473 -4.31 6.93 -21.70
C LEU A 473 -3.39 7.32 -22.86
N LEU A 474 -3.86 7.21 -24.10
CA LEU A 474 -3.14 7.68 -25.29
C LEU A 474 -3.13 9.20 -25.43
N GLY A 475 -3.94 9.92 -24.67
CA GLY A 475 -4.10 11.38 -24.80
C GLY A 475 -4.99 11.78 -25.98
N ILE A 476 -5.83 10.87 -26.45
CA ILE A 476 -6.75 11.09 -27.57
C ILE A 476 -8.13 11.44 -26.99
N PRO A 477 -8.76 12.55 -27.40
CA PRO A 477 -10.11 12.87 -26.96
C PRO A 477 -11.09 11.85 -27.55
N ASN A 478 -11.92 11.25 -26.69
CA ASN A 478 -12.98 10.32 -27.06
C ASN A 478 -14.22 10.62 -26.20
N LEU A 479 -15.37 10.77 -26.84
CA LEU A 479 -16.65 11.11 -26.19
C LEU A 479 -17.67 9.96 -26.24
N ASP A 480 -17.25 8.77 -26.67
CA ASP A 480 -18.05 7.54 -26.61
C ASP A 480 -18.03 7.04 -25.14
N ILE A 481 -19.00 7.50 -24.34
CA ILE A 481 -19.05 7.20 -22.91
C ILE A 481 -19.68 5.81 -22.69
N ASP A 482 -18.84 4.81 -22.49
CA ASP A 482 -19.23 3.45 -22.11
C ASP A 482 -19.12 3.24 -20.60
N ILE A 483 -20.24 3.04 -19.91
CA ILE A 483 -20.30 2.76 -18.47
C ILE A 483 -20.76 1.33 -18.22
N VAL A 484 -20.02 0.60 -17.39
CA VAL A 484 -20.41 -0.70 -16.88
C VAL A 484 -20.68 -0.63 -15.38
N VAL A 485 -21.80 -1.21 -14.95
CA VAL A 485 -22.25 -1.23 -13.56
C VAL A 485 -22.27 -2.67 -13.05
N GLU A 486 -21.60 -2.93 -11.92
CA GLU A 486 -21.75 -4.18 -11.16
C GLU A 486 -23.07 -4.12 -10.38
N GLY A 487 -24.13 -4.60 -11.01
CA GLY A 487 -25.51 -4.52 -10.54
C GLY A 487 -26.48 -4.38 -11.72
N ASP A 488 -27.68 -3.87 -11.46
CA ASP A 488 -28.67 -3.58 -12.51
C ASP A 488 -28.35 -2.23 -13.20
N GLY A 489 -27.82 -2.33 -14.42
CA GLY A 489 -27.49 -1.17 -15.25
C GLY A 489 -28.71 -0.41 -15.78
N ILE A 490 -29.88 -1.06 -15.90
CA ILE A 490 -31.12 -0.40 -16.35
C ILE A 490 -31.66 0.50 -15.24
N ILE A 491 -31.69 0.02 -14.00
CA ILE A 491 -32.07 0.84 -12.83
C ILE A 491 -31.10 2.01 -12.70
N PHE A 492 -29.81 1.76 -12.85
CA PHE A 492 -28.78 2.80 -12.83
C PHE A 492 -29.01 3.86 -13.92
N ALA A 493 -29.31 3.43 -15.14
CA ALA A 493 -29.56 4.29 -16.29
C ALA A 493 -30.79 5.17 -16.11
N LYS A 494 -31.91 4.60 -15.63
CA LYS A 494 -33.14 5.35 -15.32
C LYS A 494 -32.87 6.45 -14.29
N ARG A 495 -32.14 6.12 -13.22
CA ARG A 495 -31.78 7.09 -12.18
C ARG A 495 -30.90 8.22 -12.71
N LEU A 496 -29.92 7.89 -13.55
CA LEU A 496 -29.06 8.90 -14.17
C LEU A 496 -29.85 9.79 -15.13
N ALA A 497 -30.78 9.22 -15.88
CA ALA A 497 -31.64 9.95 -16.81
C ALA A 497 -32.55 10.96 -16.09
N GLU A 498 -33.11 10.60 -14.94
CA GLU A 498 -33.89 11.52 -14.09
C GLU A 498 -33.09 12.76 -13.68
N ILE A 499 -31.86 12.56 -13.22
CA ILE A 499 -30.98 13.65 -12.74
C ILE A 499 -30.52 14.53 -13.92
N LEU A 500 -30.20 13.91 -15.05
CA LEU A 500 -29.73 14.60 -16.25
C LEU A 500 -30.85 15.17 -17.12
N LYS A 501 -32.13 14.90 -16.78
CA LYS A 501 -33.31 15.16 -17.64
C LYS A 501 -33.13 14.61 -19.07
N ALA A 502 -32.48 13.45 -19.17
CA ALA A 502 -32.17 12.80 -20.43
C ALA A 502 -33.25 11.76 -20.80
N ARG A 503 -33.37 11.44 -22.08
CA ARG A 503 -34.17 10.29 -22.52
C ARG A 503 -33.36 9.01 -22.32
N VAL A 504 -34.03 7.92 -21.94
CA VAL A 504 -33.39 6.60 -21.79
C VAL A 504 -34.14 5.55 -22.60
N ASP A 505 -33.40 4.84 -23.45
CA ASP A 505 -33.91 3.70 -24.22
C ASP A 505 -33.29 2.41 -23.65
N CYS A 506 -34.12 1.49 -23.16
CA CYS A 506 -33.68 0.28 -22.46
C CYS A 506 -33.80 -0.96 -23.36
N HIS A 507 -32.77 -1.82 -23.34
CA HIS A 507 -32.76 -3.12 -24.01
C HIS A 507 -32.66 -4.25 -22.99
N GLU A 508 -33.82 -4.71 -22.49
CA GLU A 508 -33.89 -5.68 -21.39
C GLU A 508 -33.18 -7.01 -21.69
N LYS A 509 -33.30 -7.52 -22.92
CA LYS A 509 -32.66 -8.78 -23.36
C LYS A 509 -31.13 -8.76 -23.18
N PHE A 510 -30.50 -7.60 -23.31
CA PHE A 510 -29.05 -7.44 -23.19
C PHE A 510 -28.63 -6.75 -21.88
N LYS A 511 -29.59 -6.34 -21.05
CA LYS A 511 -29.35 -5.58 -19.81
C LYS A 511 -28.51 -4.31 -20.04
N THR A 512 -28.76 -3.65 -21.17
CA THR A 512 -28.13 -2.40 -21.58
C THR A 512 -29.17 -1.30 -21.70
N ALA A 513 -28.74 -0.05 -21.54
CA ALA A 513 -29.55 1.14 -21.74
C ALA A 513 -28.69 2.22 -22.39
N VAL A 514 -29.31 3.03 -23.25
CA VAL A 514 -28.67 4.17 -23.90
C VAL A 514 -29.35 5.43 -23.39
N LEU A 515 -28.58 6.36 -22.84
CA LEU A 515 -29.07 7.69 -22.48
C LEU A 515 -28.80 8.65 -23.63
N VAL A 516 -29.84 9.36 -24.07
CA VAL A 516 -29.76 10.43 -25.07
C VAL A 516 -29.84 11.77 -24.36
N LEU A 517 -28.74 12.50 -24.36
CA LEU A 517 -28.63 13.84 -23.77
C LEU A 517 -29.30 14.89 -24.66
N GLU A 518 -29.63 16.06 -24.11
CA GLU A 518 -30.24 17.18 -24.84
C GLU A 518 -29.43 17.65 -26.07
N ASP A 519 -28.11 17.48 -26.07
CA ASP A 519 -27.22 17.80 -27.19
C ASP A 519 -27.05 16.64 -28.19
N GLY A 520 -27.91 15.62 -28.13
CA GLY A 520 -27.92 14.47 -29.03
C GLY A 520 -26.80 13.46 -28.81
N LYS A 521 -25.98 13.63 -27.76
CA LYS A 521 -24.92 12.67 -27.41
C LYS A 521 -25.48 11.48 -26.64
N HIS A 522 -24.82 10.34 -26.82
CA HIS A 522 -25.20 9.09 -26.19
C HIS A 522 -24.25 8.70 -25.05
N ILE A 523 -24.81 8.10 -24.00
CA ILE A 523 -24.07 7.41 -22.94
C ILE A 523 -24.59 5.98 -22.89
N ASP A 524 -23.71 5.03 -23.15
CA ASP A 524 -24.01 3.61 -23.10
C ASP A 524 -23.82 3.09 -21.68
N ILE A 525 -24.84 2.45 -21.13
CA ILE A 525 -24.82 1.86 -19.79
C ILE A 525 -25.14 0.38 -19.90
N ALA A 526 -24.23 -0.45 -19.42
CA ALA A 526 -24.39 -1.90 -19.42
C ALA A 526 -24.27 -2.46 -17.99
N SER A 527 -25.07 -3.48 -17.71
CA SER A 527 -24.83 -4.32 -16.54
C SER A 527 -23.58 -5.18 -16.80
N ALA A 528 -22.68 -5.26 -15.83
CA ALA A 528 -21.55 -6.19 -15.90
C ALA A 528 -22.08 -7.60 -16.08
N ARG A 529 -21.60 -8.29 -17.13
CA ARG A 529 -22.17 -9.58 -17.54
C ARG A 529 -21.11 -10.57 -17.97
N VAL A 530 -21.48 -11.85 -17.92
CA VAL A 530 -20.76 -12.94 -18.57
C VAL A 530 -21.50 -13.28 -19.85
N GLU A 531 -20.77 -13.45 -20.95
CA GLU A 531 -21.32 -13.90 -22.23
C GLU A 531 -20.93 -15.36 -22.46
N TYR A 532 -21.88 -16.16 -22.96
CA TYR A 532 -21.65 -17.54 -23.36
C TYR A 532 -22.21 -17.78 -24.75
N TYR A 533 -21.45 -18.49 -25.59
CA TYR A 533 -21.84 -18.85 -26.94
C TYR A 533 -22.15 -20.34 -26.99
N GLU A 534 -23.40 -20.70 -27.27
CA GLU A 534 -23.81 -22.12 -27.39
C GLU A 534 -23.05 -22.84 -28.51
N LYS A 535 -22.76 -22.11 -29.59
CA LYS A 535 -21.93 -22.53 -30.71
C LYS A 535 -21.17 -21.32 -31.29
N PRO A 536 -20.04 -21.53 -31.99
CA PRO A 536 -19.32 -20.46 -32.68
C PRO A 536 -20.25 -19.58 -33.52
N ALA A 537 -20.06 -18.25 -33.47
CA ALA A 537 -20.85 -17.24 -34.19
C ALA A 537 -22.35 -17.12 -33.82
N ALA A 538 -22.83 -17.76 -32.75
CA ALA A 538 -24.18 -17.52 -32.22
C ALA A 538 -24.27 -16.19 -31.45
N LEU A 539 -25.50 -15.69 -31.22
CA LEU A 539 -25.69 -14.61 -30.24
C LEU A 539 -25.43 -15.14 -28.82
N PRO A 540 -24.78 -14.37 -27.94
CA PRO A 540 -24.44 -14.85 -26.61
C PRO A 540 -25.63 -14.82 -25.65
N ASP A 541 -25.69 -15.80 -24.76
CA ASP A 541 -26.49 -15.73 -23.54
C ASP A 541 -25.79 -14.85 -22.50
N VAL A 542 -26.57 -14.05 -21.75
CA VAL A 542 -26.03 -13.06 -20.81
C VAL A 542 -26.46 -13.33 -19.37
N GLU A 543 -25.47 -13.50 -18.48
CA GLU A 543 -25.67 -13.63 -17.03
C GLU A 543 -25.09 -12.43 -16.28
N PRO A 544 -25.64 -12.02 -15.12
CA PRO A 544 -24.99 -11.02 -14.26
C PRO A 544 -23.57 -11.45 -13.86
N GLY A 545 -22.65 -10.49 -13.86
CA GLY A 545 -21.24 -10.71 -13.54
C GLY A 545 -20.59 -9.52 -12.83
N ASN A 546 -19.29 -9.63 -12.62
CA ASN A 546 -18.46 -8.55 -12.10
C ASN A 546 -17.61 -7.90 -13.21
N ILE A 547 -17.01 -6.74 -12.95
CA ILE A 547 -16.25 -5.96 -13.94
C ILE A 547 -15.11 -6.77 -14.54
N ARG A 548 -14.47 -7.64 -13.76
CA ARG A 548 -13.39 -8.49 -14.26
C ARG A 548 -13.92 -9.48 -15.29
N GLN A 549 -15.09 -10.08 -15.04
CA GLN A 549 -15.74 -11.01 -15.96
C GLN A 549 -16.25 -10.28 -17.22
N ASP A 550 -16.79 -9.07 -17.08
CA ASP A 550 -17.21 -8.26 -18.23
C ASP A 550 -16.02 -7.86 -19.12
N LEU A 551 -14.88 -7.54 -18.52
CA LEU A 551 -13.67 -7.24 -19.29
C LEU A 551 -13.07 -8.50 -19.94
N ALA A 552 -13.29 -9.69 -19.37
CA ALA A 552 -12.73 -10.95 -19.87
C ALA A 552 -13.35 -11.40 -21.21
N ARG A 553 -14.59 -11.00 -21.48
CA ARG A 553 -15.31 -11.33 -22.73
C ARG A 553 -14.99 -10.39 -23.89
N ARG A 554 -14.22 -9.32 -23.66
CA ARG A 554 -13.91 -8.31 -24.68
C ARG A 554 -12.90 -8.83 -25.70
N ASP A 555 -12.72 -8.06 -26.76
CA ASP A 555 -11.95 -8.44 -27.94
C ASP A 555 -10.43 -8.45 -27.72
N PHE A 556 -9.87 -7.34 -27.25
CA PHE A 556 -8.43 -7.13 -27.15
C PHE A 556 -8.00 -6.61 -25.79
N THR A 557 -6.80 -6.98 -25.33
CA THR A 557 -6.20 -6.55 -24.05
C THR A 557 -6.27 -5.04 -23.86
N ILE A 558 -5.98 -4.26 -24.92
CA ILE A 558 -6.02 -2.79 -24.90
C ILE A 558 -7.41 -2.19 -24.63
N ASN A 559 -8.48 -2.94 -24.88
CA ASN A 559 -9.87 -2.55 -24.62
C ASN A 559 -10.42 -3.16 -23.32
N THR A 560 -9.59 -3.86 -22.55
CA THR A 560 -9.96 -4.46 -21.25
C THR A 560 -9.60 -3.59 -20.05
N LEU A 561 -9.37 -2.31 -20.28
CA LEU A 561 -9.10 -1.33 -19.24
C LEU A 561 -10.41 -0.74 -18.72
N ALA A 562 -10.52 -0.62 -17.41
CA ALA A 562 -11.63 0.06 -16.74
C ALA A 562 -11.10 1.17 -15.86
N LEU A 563 -11.78 2.32 -15.83
CA LEU A 563 -11.53 3.41 -14.91
C LEU A 563 -12.65 3.43 -13.87
N SER A 564 -12.29 3.35 -12.59
CA SER A 564 -13.25 3.37 -11.50
C SER A 564 -13.93 4.73 -11.39
N LEU A 565 -15.26 4.73 -11.35
CA LEU A 565 -16.09 5.90 -11.10
C LEU A 565 -16.62 5.92 -9.67
N ASN A 566 -16.14 5.04 -8.78
CA ASN A 566 -16.60 4.99 -7.40
C ASN A 566 -15.89 6.06 -6.55
N ARG A 567 -16.60 6.68 -5.60
CA ARG A 567 -16.08 7.81 -4.80
C ARG A 567 -14.74 7.54 -4.10
N ASN A 568 -14.55 6.33 -3.57
CA ASN A 568 -13.38 5.99 -2.75
C ASN A 568 -12.10 5.76 -3.58
N ASN A 569 -12.23 5.52 -4.88
CA ASN A 569 -11.10 5.22 -5.78
C ASN A 569 -11.33 5.77 -7.19
N PHE A 570 -11.98 6.93 -7.29
CA PHE A 570 -12.27 7.58 -8.56
C PHE A 570 -10.96 7.83 -9.34
N GLY A 571 -10.94 7.47 -10.62
CA GLY A 571 -9.75 7.61 -11.48
C GLY A 571 -8.73 6.48 -11.35
N GLU A 572 -8.96 5.47 -10.51
CA GLU A 572 -8.14 4.25 -10.49
C GLU A 572 -8.39 3.42 -11.75
N ILE A 573 -7.33 3.07 -12.49
CA ILE A 573 -7.41 2.15 -13.64
C ILE A 573 -7.26 0.71 -13.17
N LEU A 574 -8.24 -0.12 -13.52
CA LEU A 574 -8.18 -1.57 -13.38
C LEU A 574 -7.67 -2.18 -14.68
N ASP A 575 -6.55 -2.90 -14.57
CA ASP A 575 -5.98 -3.70 -15.67
C ASP A 575 -5.78 -5.15 -15.20
N PHE A 576 -6.67 -6.03 -15.65
CA PHE A 576 -6.64 -7.45 -15.28
C PHE A 576 -5.89 -8.33 -16.30
N PHE A 577 -5.72 -7.85 -17.53
CA PHE A 577 -5.27 -8.66 -18.67
C PHE A 577 -4.02 -8.11 -19.38
N GLY A 578 -3.39 -7.08 -18.83
CA GLY A 578 -2.15 -6.50 -19.36
C GLY A 578 -2.35 -5.42 -20.42
N GLY A 579 -3.55 -4.81 -20.48
CA GLY A 579 -3.88 -3.79 -21.47
C GLY A 579 -2.93 -2.60 -21.46
N ARG A 580 -2.44 -2.16 -20.29
CA ARG A 580 -1.46 -1.04 -20.20
C ARG A 580 -0.13 -1.39 -20.86
N LYS A 581 0.33 -2.63 -20.70
CA LYS A 581 1.58 -3.12 -21.29
C LYS A 581 1.45 -3.15 -22.81
N ASP A 582 0.36 -3.71 -23.32
CA ASP A 582 0.15 -3.83 -24.76
C ASP A 582 -0.09 -2.46 -25.41
N LEU A 583 -0.77 -1.55 -24.72
CA LEU A 583 -0.94 -0.16 -25.14
C LEU A 583 0.42 0.55 -25.28
N ALA A 584 1.30 0.39 -24.28
CA ALA A 584 2.64 0.96 -24.28
C ALA A 584 3.56 0.35 -25.36
N LEU A 585 3.41 -0.95 -25.64
CA LEU A 585 4.14 -1.66 -26.70
C LEU A 585 3.52 -1.46 -28.09
N LYS A 586 2.41 -0.71 -28.19
CA LYS A 586 1.62 -0.53 -29.43
C LYS A 586 1.23 -1.86 -30.09
N ARG A 587 0.68 -2.78 -29.29
CA ARG A 587 0.28 -4.12 -29.71
C ARG A 587 -1.22 -4.34 -29.60
N ILE A 588 -1.80 -5.02 -30.59
CA ILE A 588 -3.18 -5.51 -30.57
C ILE A 588 -3.12 -7.01 -30.28
N LYS A 589 -3.61 -7.41 -29.11
CA LYS A 589 -3.55 -8.79 -28.62
C LYS A 589 -4.92 -9.28 -28.18
N VAL A 590 -5.34 -10.47 -28.65
CA VAL A 590 -6.59 -11.10 -28.18
C VAL A 590 -6.46 -11.64 -26.75
N LEU A 591 -7.58 -11.70 -26.03
CA LEU A 591 -7.60 -12.22 -24.65
C LEU A 591 -7.38 -13.74 -24.54
N HIS A 592 -7.88 -14.50 -25.51
CA HIS A 592 -7.78 -15.95 -25.54
C HIS A 592 -7.84 -16.47 -26.99
N LYS A 593 -7.28 -17.67 -27.20
CA LYS A 593 -7.17 -18.32 -28.51
C LYS A 593 -8.52 -18.56 -29.20
N MET A 594 -9.59 -18.69 -28.42
CA MET A 594 -10.96 -18.89 -28.94
C MET A 594 -11.66 -17.58 -29.36
N SER A 595 -11.05 -16.41 -29.13
CA SER A 595 -11.71 -15.11 -29.32
C SER A 595 -12.28 -14.91 -30.72
N PHE A 596 -11.55 -15.33 -31.77
CA PHE A 596 -12.03 -15.23 -33.15
C PHE A 596 -13.03 -16.32 -33.54
N ILE A 597 -12.99 -17.48 -32.86
CA ILE A 597 -13.94 -18.57 -33.10
C ILE A 597 -15.30 -18.21 -32.49
N GLU A 598 -15.29 -17.63 -31.29
CA GLU A 598 -16.49 -17.17 -30.60
C GLU A 598 -17.16 -16.00 -31.36
N ASP A 599 -16.36 -15.05 -31.85
CA ASP A 599 -16.84 -13.89 -32.61
C ASP A 599 -15.87 -13.53 -33.76
N PRO A 600 -16.13 -14.03 -34.99
CA PRO A 600 -15.30 -13.74 -36.15
C PRO A 600 -15.23 -12.26 -36.53
N THR A 601 -16.18 -11.42 -36.09
CA THR A 601 -16.17 -9.98 -36.39
C THR A 601 -14.95 -9.28 -35.76
N ARG A 602 -14.37 -9.88 -34.72
CA ARG A 602 -13.15 -9.39 -34.07
C ARG A 602 -11.94 -9.36 -35.01
N ILE A 603 -11.92 -10.16 -36.07
CA ILE A 603 -10.85 -10.11 -37.09
C ILE A 603 -10.88 -8.74 -37.78
N PHE A 604 -12.04 -8.31 -38.27
CA PHE A 604 -12.20 -6.99 -38.89
C PHE A 604 -11.93 -5.86 -37.90
N ARG A 605 -12.29 -6.04 -36.62
CA ARG A 605 -11.95 -5.08 -35.56
C ARG A 605 -10.44 -4.99 -35.31
N ALA A 606 -9.70 -6.10 -35.38
CA ALA A 606 -8.25 -6.12 -35.24
C ALA A 606 -7.60 -5.24 -36.32
N VAL A 607 -7.96 -5.49 -37.59
CA VAL A 607 -7.47 -4.71 -38.74
C VAL A 607 -7.86 -3.24 -38.62
N ARG A 608 -9.11 -2.95 -38.22
CA ARG A 608 -9.56 -1.57 -37.99
C ARG A 608 -8.76 -0.87 -36.90
N PHE A 609 -8.45 -1.54 -35.80
CA PHE A 609 -7.62 -0.96 -34.74
C PHE A 609 -6.16 -0.80 -35.17
N GLU A 610 -5.63 -1.73 -35.95
CA GLU A 610 -4.28 -1.65 -36.50
C GLU A 610 -4.11 -0.38 -37.33
N GLN A 611 -5.03 -0.16 -38.27
CA GLN A 611 -5.04 1.01 -39.14
C GLN A 611 -5.34 2.32 -38.37
N ARG A 612 -6.33 2.31 -37.47
CA ARG A 612 -6.71 3.52 -36.71
C ARG A 612 -5.64 3.96 -35.70
N LEU A 613 -4.99 3.03 -35.00
CA LEU A 613 -4.07 3.33 -33.90
C LEU A 613 -2.58 3.28 -34.33
N GLY A 614 -2.27 2.74 -35.51
CA GLY A 614 -0.90 2.50 -35.97
C GLY A 614 -0.16 1.48 -35.11
N PHE A 615 -0.90 0.52 -34.54
CA PHE A 615 -0.36 -0.56 -33.70
C PHE A 615 -0.04 -1.77 -34.58
N LYS A 616 0.70 -2.74 -34.05
CA LYS A 616 0.93 -4.03 -34.72
C LYS A 616 0.10 -5.13 -34.05
N ILE A 617 -0.43 -6.05 -34.85
CA ILE A 617 -1.06 -7.27 -34.31
C ILE A 617 0.04 -8.14 -33.65
N ASP A 618 -0.24 -8.68 -32.46
CA ASP A 618 0.71 -9.56 -31.76
C ASP A 618 0.86 -10.90 -32.49
N SER A 619 2.06 -11.48 -32.50
CA SER A 619 2.36 -12.77 -33.15
C SER A 619 1.53 -13.97 -32.67
N GLN A 620 0.90 -13.88 -31.50
CA GLN A 620 -0.04 -14.89 -30.99
C GLN A 620 -1.50 -14.65 -31.46
N THR A 621 -1.73 -13.50 -32.07
CA THR A 621 -3.02 -12.99 -32.56
C THR A 621 -3.10 -13.04 -34.08
N GLU A 622 -1.98 -12.79 -34.77
CA GLU A 622 -1.75 -13.18 -36.18
C GLU A 622 -1.78 -14.72 -36.31
#